data_AF-A0A7X1KE12-F1
#
_entry.id   AF-A0A7X1KE12-F1
#
_cell.length_a   1.000
_cell.length_b   1.000
_cell.length_c   1.000
_cell.angle_alpha   90.00
_cell.angle_beta   90.00
_cell.angle_gamma   90.00
#
_symmetry.space_group_name_H-M   'P 1'
#
loop_
_entity.id
_entity.type
_entity.pdbx_description
1 polymer ?
#
loop_
_entity_poly.entity_id
_entity_poly.type
_entity_poly.pdbx_seq_one_letter_code
_entity_poly.pdbx_strand_id
1 'polypeptide(L)'
;MSTVTLPTDGPLRLSPRPLAQRNAQYAEQFDAETLFYDVYRRGPDIVFQGPPLLNLAEPVLAAPLLRNPLGPLFRRMRRIERHKASEIRLRSAADAVVLDGPLGPIPITVQPDGSDLFAGRRVLHSLSKDNAPRWIADWIRFYREIHGADAVLLYDNGSTRYSAAGLEADLRAAFPDMLIVVLLWPFKYGPQGGWAGAVDGVEAPWDSDFCQTGSLQHARQRFLQRARSVLNVDIDELVIGPEPIFAATERSRDGFIKFEGQWVSAATPEPVAPEASRHHHFIHRDLAESDGCPPKWCIAPPRCESDGYTWSVHNLFGARANRRIDPRFTFRHFRAINNNWKADRKLDETFAADRLVVDEPLAAALAQAGLGEAGGP
;
A
#
# COMPACT_ATOMS: atom_id res chain seq x y z
N MET A 1 7.03 -16.17 -1.44
CA MET A 1 5.55 -16.19 -1.51
C MET A 1 5.15 -17.48 -2.21
N SER A 2 4.07 -18.09 -1.76
CA SER A 2 3.41 -19.23 -2.39
C SER A 2 2.12 -18.76 -3.04
N THR A 3 2.30 -18.10 -4.20
CA THR A 3 1.23 -17.59 -5.04
C THR A 3 0.50 -18.73 -5.73
N VAL A 4 -0.82 -18.61 -5.85
CA VAL A 4 -1.66 -19.56 -6.58
C VAL A 4 -2.42 -18.80 -7.67
N THR A 5 -2.17 -19.17 -8.91
CA THR A 5 -2.85 -18.67 -10.11
C THR A 5 -3.71 -19.75 -10.73
N LEU A 6 -4.87 -19.37 -11.23
CA LEU A 6 -5.78 -20.23 -11.96
C LEU A 6 -5.28 -20.38 -13.41
N PRO A 7 -5.43 -21.57 -14.01
CA PRO A 7 -5.10 -21.75 -15.42
C PRO A 7 -6.13 -21.03 -16.30
N THR A 8 -5.68 -20.51 -17.44
CA THR A 8 -6.51 -19.66 -18.33
C THR A 8 -7.69 -20.41 -18.98
N ASP A 9 -7.62 -21.73 -19.07
CA ASP A 9 -8.66 -22.64 -19.55
C ASP A 9 -9.58 -23.16 -18.43
N GLY A 10 -9.30 -22.80 -17.17
CA GLY A 10 -10.09 -23.14 -16.00
C GLY A 10 -11.15 -22.10 -15.61
N PRO A 11 -11.89 -22.33 -14.51
CA PRO A 11 -12.83 -21.35 -13.99
C PRO A 11 -12.08 -20.10 -13.49
N LEU A 12 -12.35 -18.96 -14.12
CA LEU A 12 -11.78 -17.66 -13.74
C LEU A 12 -12.71 -16.88 -12.81
N ARG A 13 -12.16 -15.89 -12.11
CA ARG A 13 -12.96 -14.92 -11.36
C ARG A 13 -13.81 -14.10 -12.32
N LEU A 14 -15.10 -14.02 -12.06
CA LEU A 14 -16.03 -13.17 -12.77
C LEU A 14 -15.99 -11.76 -12.19
N SER A 15 -15.89 -10.77 -13.06
CA SER A 15 -15.90 -9.37 -12.67
C SER A 15 -17.24 -8.98 -12.03
N PRO A 16 -17.23 -8.27 -10.88
CA PRO A 16 -18.44 -7.78 -10.23
C PRO A 16 -19.02 -6.53 -10.94
N ARG A 17 -18.21 -5.83 -11.74
CA ARG A 17 -18.62 -4.59 -12.42
C ARG A 17 -19.53 -4.92 -13.61
N PRO A 18 -20.72 -4.32 -13.78
CA PRO A 18 -21.55 -4.54 -14.97
C PRO A 18 -20.85 -4.14 -16.28
N LEU A 19 -21.14 -4.82 -17.40
CA LEU A 19 -20.51 -4.54 -18.71
C LEU A 19 -20.62 -3.07 -19.13
N ALA A 20 -21.77 -2.43 -18.90
CA ALA A 20 -22.01 -1.03 -19.23
C ALA A 20 -21.14 -0.03 -18.42
N GLN A 21 -20.47 -0.50 -17.35
CA GLN A 21 -19.58 0.31 -16.51
C GLN A 21 -18.10 -0.06 -16.71
N ARG A 22 -17.79 -0.91 -17.71
CA ARG A 22 -16.43 -1.33 -18.01
C ARG A 22 -15.91 -0.51 -19.18
N ASN A 23 -14.87 0.29 -18.94
CA ASN A 23 -14.14 0.96 -20.00
C ASN A 23 -13.36 -0.06 -20.87
N ALA A 24 -12.77 0.42 -21.97
CA ALA A 24 -12.06 -0.42 -22.92
C ALA A 24 -10.86 -1.18 -22.31
N GLN A 25 -10.24 -0.64 -21.25
CA GLN A 25 -9.07 -1.23 -20.60
C GLN A 25 -9.44 -2.23 -19.49
N TYR A 26 -10.71 -2.31 -19.10
CA TYR A 26 -11.15 -3.05 -17.92
C TYR A 26 -10.73 -4.52 -17.94
N ALA A 27 -10.95 -5.21 -19.08
CA ALA A 27 -10.70 -6.65 -19.20
C ALA A 27 -9.21 -7.00 -19.03
N GLU A 28 -8.31 -6.17 -19.56
CA GLU A 28 -6.87 -6.34 -19.41
C GLU A 28 -6.42 -6.12 -17.96
N GLN A 29 -6.97 -5.08 -17.32
CA GLN A 29 -6.61 -4.67 -15.96
C GLN A 29 -7.18 -5.57 -14.87
N PHE A 30 -8.31 -6.24 -15.12
CA PHE A 30 -8.98 -7.06 -14.13
C PHE A 30 -8.15 -8.31 -13.77
N ASP A 31 -7.97 -8.54 -12.47
CA ASP A 31 -7.34 -9.75 -11.96
C ASP A 31 -8.37 -10.89 -11.93
N ALA A 32 -8.41 -11.67 -13.01
CA ALA A 32 -9.27 -12.83 -13.14
C ALA A 32 -8.63 -14.13 -12.62
N GLU A 33 -7.31 -14.17 -12.51
CA GLU A 33 -6.50 -15.39 -12.45
C GLU A 33 -5.89 -15.64 -11.08
N THR A 34 -5.56 -14.60 -10.30
CA THR A 34 -4.94 -14.80 -8.99
C THR A 34 -5.95 -15.36 -8.00
N LEU A 35 -5.74 -16.59 -7.51
CA LEU A 35 -6.56 -17.16 -6.44
C LEU A 35 -6.06 -16.72 -5.07
N PHE A 36 -4.76 -16.90 -4.82
CA PHE A 36 -4.08 -16.44 -3.60
C PHE A 36 -2.82 -15.69 -3.98
N TYR A 37 -2.66 -14.48 -3.43
CA TYR A 37 -1.41 -13.74 -3.51
C TYR A 37 -0.29 -14.48 -2.78
N ASP A 38 -0.61 -14.99 -1.58
CA ASP A 38 0.31 -15.77 -0.75
C ASP A 38 -0.46 -16.69 0.21
N VAL A 39 0.23 -17.74 0.66
CA VAL A 39 -0.24 -18.65 1.71
C VAL A 39 0.85 -18.76 2.77
N TYR A 40 0.58 -18.25 3.97
CA TYR A 40 1.59 -18.07 5.00
C TYR A 40 1.08 -18.40 6.41
N ARG A 41 2.02 -18.62 7.33
CA ARG A 41 1.74 -18.86 8.74
C ARG A 41 1.48 -17.54 9.46
N ARG A 42 0.47 -17.54 10.33
CA ARG A 42 0.18 -16.48 11.29
C ARG A 42 -0.23 -17.13 12.61
N GLY A 43 0.70 -17.18 13.57
CA GLY A 43 0.49 -17.94 14.81
C GLY A 43 0.10 -19.41 14.52
N PRO A 44 -1.04 -19.90 15.05
CA PRO A 44 -1.48 -21.29 14.85
C PRO A 44 -2.20 -21.53 13.51
N ASP A 45 -2.43 -20.48 12.71
CA ASP A 45 -3.22 -20.54 11.49
C ASP A 45 -2.33 -20.46 10.25
N ILE A 46 -2.72 -21.18 9.20
CA ILE A 46 -2.34 -20.94 7.81
C ILE A 46 -3.34 -19.94 7.24
N VAL A 47 -2.85 -18.85 6.66
CA VAL A 47 -3.66 -17.81 6.02
C VAL A 47 -3.51 -17.95 4.51
N PHE A 48 -4.59 -18.28 3.82
CA PHE A 48 -4.70 -18.14 2.38
C PHE A 48 -5.25 -16.76 2.08
N GLN A 49 -4.44 -15.89 1.49
CA GLN A 49 -4.81 -14.51 1.25
C GLN A 49 -4.85 -14.23 -0.25
N GLY A 50 -5.94 -13.62 -0.73
CA GLY A 50 -6.09 -13.27 -2.13
C GLY A 50 -7.09 -12.13 -2.37
N PRO A 51 -7.38 -11.84 -3.65
CA PRO A 51 -8.53 -11.03 -4.02
C PRO A 51 -9.85 -11.67 -3.53
N PRO A 52 -10.98 -10.94 -3.58
CA PRO A 52 -12.30 -11.53 -3.29
C PRO A 52 -12.53 -12.80 -4.11
N LEU A 53 -13.02 -13.86 -3.47
CA LEU A 53 -13.25 -15.13 -4.16
C LEU A 53 -14.40 -15.05 -5.17
N LEU A 54 -15.42 -14.23 -4.90
CA LEU A 54 -16.61 -14.09 -5.76
C LEU A 54 -17.18 -15.46 -6.14
N ASN A 55 -17.35 -15.75 -7.44
CA ASN A 55 -17.82 -17.03 -7.96
C ASN A 55 -16.88 -18.21 -7.63
N LEU A 56 -15.61 -17.97 -7.28
CA LEU A 56 -14.66 -19.00 -6.91
C LEU A 56 -14.83 -19.47 -5.46
N ALA A 57 -15.67 -18.81 -4.67
CA ALA A 57 -15.84 -19.15 -3.26
C ALA A 57 -16.34 -20.59 -3.05
N GLU A 58 -17.35 -20.99 -3.81
CA GLU A 58 -17.94 -22.34 -3.71
C GLU A 58 -16.94 -23.44 -4.08
N PRO A 59 -16.26 -23.40 -5.25
CA PRO A 59 -15.30 -24.44 -5.61
C PRO A 59 -14.07 -24.47 -4.69
N VAL A 60 -13.60 -23.33 -4.16
CA VAL A 60 -12.50 -23.31 -3.17
C VAL A 60 -12.92 -23.98 -1.86
N LEU A 61 -14.10 -23.64 -1.34
CA LEU A 61 -14.58 -24.15 -0.05
C LEU A 61 -15.04 -25.61 -0.12
N ALA A 62 -15.26 -26.14 -1.33
CA ALA A 62 -15.58 -27.55 -1.55
C ALA A 62 -14.38 -28.48 -1.28
N ALA A 63 -13.15 -27.97 -1.21
CA ALA A 63 -11.94 -28.75 -0.93
C ALA A 63 -11.98 -29.38 0.48
N PRO A 64 -11.70 -30.70 0.66
CA PRO A 64 -11.79 -31.38 1.95
C PRO A 64 -10.97 -30.73 3.06
N LEU A 65 -9.80 -30.17 2.73
CA LEU A 65 -8.94 -29.44 3.66
C LEU A 65 -9.66 -28.25 4.33
N LEU A 66 -10.54 -27.58 3.57
CA LEU A 66 -11.26 -26.39 4.00
C LEU A 66 -12.68 -26.70 4.45
N ARG A 67 -13.17 -27.94 4.27
CA ARG A 67 -14.45 -28.36 4.83
C ARG A 67 -14.39 -28.31 6.35
N ASN A 68 -15.44 -27.77 6.94
CA ASN A 68 -15.62 -27.77 8.39
C ASN A 68 -16.78 -28.72 8.77
N PRO A 69 -16.54 -30.04 8.87
CA PRO A 69 -17.60 -31.01 9.12
C PRO A 69 -18.23 -30.90 10.52
N LEU A 70 -17.54 -30.25 11.48
CA LEU A 70 -17.96 -30.13 12.88
C LEU A 70 -18.74 -28.83 13.18
N GLY A 71 -19.03 -28.01 12.16
CA GLY A 71 -19.82 -26.79 12.32
C GLY A 71 -19.08 -25.60 12.98
N PRO A 72 -19.79 -24.49 13.24
CA PRO A 72 -19.19 -23.20 13.59
C PRO A 72 -18.60 -23.09 15.01
N LEU A 73 -18.73 -24.10 15.86
CA LEU A 73 -18.20 -24.16 17.23
C LEU A 73 -16.77 -24.72 17.30
N PHE A 74 -16.35 -25.53 16.32
CA PHE A 74 -15.01 -26.12 16.24
C PHE A 74 -14.28 -25.65 14.97
N ARG A 75 -14.32 -24.33 14.70
CA ARG A 75 -13.79 -23.74 13.45
C ARG A 75 -12.30 -23.95 13.30
N ARG A 76 -11.93 -25.09 12.71
CA ARG A 76 -10.62 -25.30 12.10
C ARG A 76 -10.39 -24.28 10.98
N MET A 77 -11.45 -23.85 10.31
CA MET A 77 -11.40 -22.90 9.21
C MET A 77 -12.34 -21.69 9.43
N ARG A 78 -11.85 -20.48 9.12
CA ARG A 78 -12.63 -19.24 9.09
C ARG A 78 -12.38 -18.52 7.76
N ARG A 79 -13.45 -18.20 7.04
CA ARG A 79 -13.42 -17.26 5.92
C ARG A 79 -13.70 -15.84 6.43
N ILE A 80 -12.88 -14.89 6.03
CA ILE A 80 -13.02 -13.48 6.34
C ILE A 80 -13.00 -12.73 5.03
N GLU A 81 -14.15 -12.20 4.64
CA GLU A 81 -14.26 -11.28 3.52
C GLU A 81 -14.03 -9.86 4.02
N ARG A 82 -13.18 -9.14 3.31
CA ARG A 82 -12.86 -7.75 3.56
C ARG A 82 -13.18 -6.94 2.30
N HIS A 83 -13.25 -5.63 2.46
CA HIS A 83 -13.41 -4.73 1.32
C HIS A 83 -12.28 -4.98 0.31
N LYS A 84 -12.58 -5.60 -0.83
CA LYS A 84 -11.62 -5.94 -1.91
C LYS A 84 -10.51 -6.96 -1.55
N ALA A 85 -10.70 -7.80 -0.54
CA ALA A 85 -9.77 -8.90 -0.21
C ALA A 85 -10.49 -10.07 0.48
N SER A 86 -9.95 -11.28 0.33
CA SER A 86 -10.42 -12.48 1.05
C SER A 86 -9.28 -13.15 1.80
N GLU A 87 -9.59 -13.62 3.01
CA GLU A 87 -8.70 -14.44 3.84
C GLU A 87 -9.43 -15.74 4.20
N ILE A 88 -8.77 -16.88 4.02
CA ILE A 88 -9.15 -18.15 4.66
C ILE A 88 -8.09 -18.46 5.71
N ARG A 89 -8.52 -18.60 6.96
CA ARG A 89 -7.65 -18.99 8.07
C ARG A 89 -7.92 -20.43 8.44
N LEU A 90 -6.90 -21.27 8.38
CA LEU A 90 -6.96 -22.69 8.68
C LEU A 90 -6.00 -23.00 9.83
N ARG A 91 -6.54 -23.39 10.99
CA ARG A 91 -5.72 -23.87 12.10
C ARG A 91 -5.04 -25.18 11.72
N SER A 92 -3.72 -25.14 11.59
CA SER A 92 -2.90 -26.26 11.15
C SER A 92 -1.43 -25.98 11.43
N ALA A 93 -0.70 -27.02 11.81
CA ALA A 93 0.76 -26.95 11.97
C ALA A 93 1.52 -27.29 10.67
N ALA A 94 0.84 -27.75 9.61
CA ALA A 94 1.49 -28.22 8.39
C ALA A 94 2.29 -27.12 7.67
N ASP A 95 3.46 -27.48 7.13
CA ASP A 95 4.30 -26.60 6.31
C ASP A 95 4.01 -26.70 4.81
N ALA A 96 3.16 -27.64 4.42
CA ALA A 96 2.62 -27.77 3.08
C ALA A 96 1.18 -28.30 3.15
N VAL A 97 0.36 -27.91 2.19
CA VAL A 97 -1.03 -28.34 2.05
C VAL A 97 -1.34 -28.59 0.58
N VAL A 98 -2.36 -29.41 0.31
CA VAL A 98 -2.91 -29.56 -1.03
C VAL A 98 -4.35 -29.09 -0.98
N LEU A 99 -4.68 -28.05 -1.76
CA LEU A 99 -6.06 -27.68 -2.00
C LEU A 99 -6.59 -28.61 -3.09
N ASP A 100 -7.18 -29.72 -2.68
CA ASP A 100 -7.77 -30.72 -3.57
C ASP A 100 -9.29 -30.50 -3.66
N GLY A 101 -9.82 -30.20 -4.83
CA GLY A 101 -11.23 -29.87 -5.02
C GLY A 101 -11.60 -29.61 -6.48
N PRO A 102 -12.74 -28.95 -6.74
CA PRO A 102 -13.20 -28.63 -8.10
C PRO A 102 -12.21 -27.81 -8.95
N LEU A 103 -11.26 -27.09 -8.32
CA LEU A 103 -10.20 -26.36 -9.02
C LEU A 103 -8.97 -27.22 -9.35
N GLY A 104 -9.03 -28.53 -9.07
CA GLY A 104 -7.92 -29.46 -9.17
C GLY A 104 -7.04 -29.50 -7.92
N PRO A 105 -6.08 -30.44 -7.86
CA PRO A 105 -5.13 -30.51 -6.77
C PRO A 105 -4.07 -29.42 -6.92
N ILE A 106 -4.02 -28.50 -5.97
CA ILE A 106 -3.05 -27.40 -5.95
C ILE A 106 -2.12 -27.60 -4.75
N PRO A 107 -0.87 -28.07 -4.95
CA PRO A 107 0.12 -28.15 -3.88
C PRO A 107 0.62 -26.76 -3.51
N ILE A 108 0.62 -26.46 -2.21
CA ILE A 108 0.96 -25.14 -1.68
C ILE A 108 1.93 -25.32 -0.53
N THR A 109 3.11 -24.70 -0.64
CA THR A 109 4.03 -24.56 0.49
C THR A 109 3.53 -23.43 1.39
N VAL A 110 3.55 -23.63 2.71
CA VAL A 110 3.17 -22.59 3.66
C VAL A 110 4.39 -21.73 3.94
N GLN A 111 4.32 -20.45 3.58
CA GLN A 111 5.39 -19.50 3.86
C GLN A 111 5.47 -19.21 5.37
N PRO A 112 6.67 -18.92 5.92
CA PRO A 112 6.81 -18.59 7.32
C PRO A 112 6.13 -17.27 7.69
N ASP A 113 5.81 -17.15 8.98
CA ASP A 113 5.41 -15.89 9.61
C ASP A 113 6.60 -14.92 9.53
N GLY A 114 6.36 -13.72 9.01
CA GLY A 114 7.38 -12.68 8.85
C GLY A 114 7.34 -11.61 9.93
N SER A 115 6.47 -11.74 10.94
CA SER A 115 6.18 -10.66 11.88
C SER A 115 7.36 -10.34 12.81
N ASP A 116 8.21 -11.32 13.09
CA ASP A 116 9.42 -11.11 13.89
C ASP A 116 10.46 -10.22 13.20
N LEU A 117 10.46 -10.18 11.85
CA LEU A 117 11.39 -9.37 11.07
C LEU A 117 11.29 -7.89 11.43
N PHE A 118 10.07 -7.38 11.60
CA PHE A 118 9.80 -5.98 11.92
C PHE A 118 9.46 -5.74 13.39
N ALA A 119 9.69 -6.72 14.28
CA ALA A 119 9.31 -6.60 15.68
C ALA A 119 9.96 -5.37 16.35
N GLY A 120 9.14 -4.49 16.91
CA GLY A 120 9.60 -3.28 17.61
C GLY A 120 10.09 -2.12 16.73
N ARG A 121 9.99 -2.24 15.40
CA ARG A 121 10.44 -1.25 14.41
C ARG A 121 9.38 -0.20 14.06
N ARG A 122 9.82 0.99 13.65
CA ARG A 122 9.00 2.06 13.06
C ARG A 122 9.10 1.93 11.54
N VAL A 123 8.05 1.39 10.94
CA VAL A 123 8.09 0.89 9.56
C VAL A 123 7.39 1.86 8.61
N LEU A 124 8.09 2.23 7.54
CA LEU A 124 7.47 2.85 6.38
C LEU A 124 6.90 1.76 5.46
N HIS A 125 5.65 1.93 5.05
CA HIS A 125 4.97 1.01 4.14
C HIS A 125 4.44 1.75 2.92
N SER A 126 4.70 1.19 1.73
CA SER A 126 4.13 1.69 0.48
C SER A 126 4.03 0.60 -0.59
N LEU A 127 3.18 0.83 -1.60
CA LEU A 127 3.12 0.05 -2.84
C LEU A 127 3.59 0.96 -3.99
N SER A 128 4.68 0.58 -4.62
CA SER A 128 5.36 1.37 -5.65
C SER A 128 5.37 0.62 -6.98
N LYS A 129 5.31 1.36 -8.09
CA LYS A 129 5.59 0.84 -9.43
C LYS A 129 6.37 1.89 -10.19
N ASP A 130 7.53 1.54 -10.72
CA ASP A 130 8.38 2.36 -11.59
C ASP A 130 8.75 3.75 -11.03
N ASN A 131 8.67 3.96 -9.72
CA ASN A 131 9.15 5.20 -9.10
C ASN A 131 10.66 5.28 -9.25
N ALA A 132 11.22 6.46 -9.55
CA ALA A 132 12.66 6.59 -9.63
C ALA A 132 13.32 6.19 -8.29
N PRO A 133 14.34 5.32 -8.28
CA PRO A 133 15.00 4.90 -7.03
C PRO A 133 15.45 6.05 -6.14
N ARG A 134 15.84 7.19 -6.76
CA ARG A 134 16.20 8.42 -6.07
C ARG A 134 15.06 9.06 -5.26
N TRP A 135 13.81 9.00 -5.74
CA TRP A 135 12.64 9.50 -5.02
C TRP A 135 12.34 8.60 -3.81
N ILE A 136 12.52 7.29 -3.98
CA ILE A 136 12.39 6.33 -2.88
C ILE A 136 13.47 6.61 -1.83
N ALA A 137 14.71 6.89 -2.24
CA ALA A 137 15.80 7.24 -1.33
C ALA A 137 15.53 8.56 -0.59
N ASP A 138 15.05 9.61 -1.27
CA ASP A 138 14.67 10.88 -0.63
C ASP A 138 13.56 10.66 0.41
N TRP A 139 12.53 9.90 0.04
CA TRP A 139 11.43 9.53 0.92
C TRP A 139 11.92 8.79 2.17
N ILE A 140 12.77 7.77 2.02
CA ILE A 140 13.36 7.05 3.17
C ILE A 140 14.16 8.00 4.06
N ARG A 141 15.04 8.81 3.46
CA ARG A 141 15.88 9.77 4.21
C ARG A 141 15.01 10.74 5.00
N PHE A 142 14.00 11.34 4.37
CA PHE A 142 13.07 12.25 5.04
C PHE A 142 12.45 11.62 6.28
N TYR A 143 11.88 10.42 6.15
CA TYR A 143 11.21 9.77 7.27
C TYR A 143 12.18 9.22 8.34
N ARG A 144 13.41 8.85 7.96
CA ARG A 144 14.47 8.51 8.91
C ARG A 144 14.84 9.72 9.77
N GLU A 145 15.17 10.85 9.13
CA GLU A 145 15.64 12.05 9.86
C GLU A 145 14.54 12.76 10.64
N ILE A 146 13.37 12.95 10.02
CA ILE A 146 12.30 13.80 10.58
C ILE A 146 11.40 13.01 11.53
N HIS A 147 11.19 11.72 11.25
CA HIS A 147 10.21 10.92 11.95
C HIS A 147 10.79 9.71 12.69
N GLY A 148 12.08 9.42 12.50
CA GLY A 148 12.76 8.31 13.17
C GLY A 148 12.30 6.95 12.68
N ALA A 149 11.96 6.82 11.40
CA ALA A 149 11.79 5.51 10.77
C ALA A 149 13.11 4.73 10.83
N ASP A 150 13.04 3.44 11.17
CA ASP A 150 14.20 2.55 11.20
C ASP A 150 14.01 1.28 10.35
N ALA A 151 12.87 1.19 9.66
CA ALA A 151 12.58 0.10 8.74
C ALA A 151 11.66 0.51 7.58
N VAL A 152 11.76 -0.24 6.47
CA VAL A 152 10.95 -0.07 5.26
C VAL A 152 10.44 -1.44 4.80
N LEU A 153 9.14 -1.52 4.56
CA LEU A 153 8.52 -2.61 3.83
C LEU A 153 7.86 -2.04 2.57
N LEU A 154 8.56 -2.15 1.45
CA LEU A 154 8.10 -1.67 0.15
C LEU A 154 7.59 -2.83 -0.70
N TYR A 155 6.39 -2.71 -1.25
CA TYR A 155 5.89 -3.63 -2.26
C TYR A 155 6.17 -3.05 -3.64
N ASP A 156 6.93 -3.76 -4.46
CA ASP A 156 7.20 -3.41 -5.85
C ASP A 156 6.19 -4.09 -6.78
N ASN A 157 5.27 -3.32 -7.39
CA ASN A 157 4.18 -3.84 -8.21
C ASN A 157 4.62 -4.18 -9.65
N GLY A 158 5.70 -4.94 -9.76
CA GLY A 158 6.28 -5.36 -11.03
C GLY A 158 6.87 -4.17 -11.79
N SER A 159 7.78 -3.44 -11.16
CA SER A 159 8.54 -2.39 -11.86
C SER A 159 9.35 -3.01 -13.00
N THR A 160 9.47 -2.25 -14.09
CA THR A 160 10.20 -2.64 -15.30
C THR A 160 11.54 -1.90 -15.43
N ARG A 161 11.70 -0.80 -14.69
CA ARG A 161 12.92 0.04 -14.70
C ARG A 161 14.08 -0.53 -13.87
N TYR A 162 13.77 -1.41 -12.92
CA TYR A 162 14.72 -2.05 -12.01
C TYR A 162 14.08 -3.34 -11.46
N SER A 163 14.88 -4.21 -10.88
CA SER A 163 14.35 -5.37 -10.13
C SER A 163 14.13 -5.01 -8.66
N ALA A 164 13.14 -5.63 -8.02
CA ALA A 164 12.90 -5.47 -6.58
C ALA A 164 14.14 -5.80 -5.74
N ALA A 165 14.87 -6.86 -6.08
CA ALA A 165 16.10 -7.26 -5.40
C ALA A 165 17.25 -6.25 -5.59
N GLY A 166 17.39 -5.69 -6.79
CA GLY A 166 18.37 -4.64 -7.06
C GLY A 166 18.07 -3.38 -6.27
N LEU A 167 16.81 -2.94 -6.28
CA LEU A 167 16.37 -1.80 -5.47
C LEU A 167 16.61 -2.04 -3.97
N GLU A 168 16.29 -3.24 -3.44
CA GLU A 168 16.58 -3.58 -2.05
C GLU A 168 18.07 -3.46 -1.71
N ALA A 169 18.94 -4.00 -2.57
CA ALA A 169 20.39 -3.96 -2.36
C ALA A 169 20.91 -2.51 -2.36
N ASP A 170 20.49 -1.69 -3.32
CA ASP A 170 20.91 -0.28 -3.42
C ASP A 170 20.45 0.53 -2.21
N LEU A 171 19.20 0.33 -1.76
CA LEU A 171 18.66 1.02 -0.59
C LEU A 171 19.34 0.55 0.71
N ARG A 172 19.64 -0.73 0.86
CA ARG A 172 20.41 -1.23 2.03
C ARG A 172 21.83 -0.70 2.07
N ALA A 173 22.47 -0.53 0.91
CA ALA A 173 23.78 0.10 0.82
C ALA A 173 23.71 1.58 1.22
N ALA A 174 22.66 2.29 0.82
CA ALA A 174 22.45 3.70 1.16
C ALA A 174 22.05 3.94 2.62
N PHE A 175 21.36 2.98 3.25
CA PHE A 175 20.84 3.06 4.62
C PHE A 175 21.21 1.81 5.44
N PRO A 176 22.50 1.61 5.76
CA PRO A 176 23.01 0.37 6.36
C PRO A 176 22.50 0.10 7.79
N ASP A 177 21.94 1.12 8.45
CA ASP A 177 21.38 1.03 9.79
C ASP A 177 19.87 0.74 9.81
N MET A 178 19.22 0.72 8.63
CA MET A 178 17.79 0.45 8.48
C MET A 178 17.52 -0.99 8.04
N LEU A 179 16.43 -1.56 8.54
CA LEU A 179 15.88 -2.80 8.01
C LEU A 179 15.04 -2.49 6.76
N ILE A 180 15.53 -2.84 5.57
CA ILE A 180 14.81 -2.60 4.31
C ILE A 180 14.44 -3.92 3.66
N VAL A 181 13.17 -4.06 3.30
CA VAL A 181 12.63 -5.17 2.50
C VAL A 181 11.86 -4.60 1.32
N VAL A 182 12.23 -5.01 0.11
CA VAL A 182 11.49 -4.73 -1.12
C VAL A 182 10.92 -6.04 -1.65
N LEU A 183 9.62 -6.21 -1.50
CA LEU A 183 8.92 -7.41 -1.90
C LEU A 183 8.33 -7.24 -3.30
N LEU A 184 8.74 -8.10 -4.24
CA LEU A 184 8.11 -8.18 -5.56
C LEU A 184 6.64 -8.60 -5.40
N TRP A 185 5.72 -7.80 -5.90
CA TRP A 185 4.27 -7.97 -5.81
C TRP A 185 3.62 -7.85 -7.20
N PRO A 186 3.85 -8.81 -8.11
CA PRO A 186 3.65 -8.65 -9.55
C PRO A 186 2.19 -8.92 -9.97
N PHE A 187 1.22 -8.48 -9.17
CA PHE A 187 -0.20 -8.71 -9.42
C PHE A 187 -0.83 -7.55 -10.18
N LYS A 188 -1.82 -7.84 -11.03
CA LYS A 188 -2.57 -6.81 -11.74
C LYS A 188 -3.17 -5.85 -10.73
N TYR A 189 -2.93 -4.55 -10.91
CA TYR A 189 -3.42 -3.54 -9.98
C TYR A 189 -4.95 -3.59 -9.82
N GLY A 190 -5.62 -3.81 -10.95
CA GLY A 190 -7.07 -3.78 -11.10
C GLY A 190 -7.54 -2.48 -11.77
N PRO A 191 -8.73 -2.50 -12.39
CA PRO A 191 -9.28 -1.34 -13.06
C PRO A 191 -9.67 -0.26 -12.04
N GLN A 192 -9.34 1.00 -12.37
CA GLN A 192 -9.61 2.14 -11.49
C GLN A 192 -11.12 2.37 -11.30
N GLY A 193 -11.48 2.97 -10.18
CA GLY A 193 -12.78 3.60 -9.95
C GLY A 193 -12.72 5.11 -10.22
N GLY A 194 -13.78 5.82 -9.85
CA GLY A 194 -13.92 7.26 -10.03
C GLY A 194 -13.87 7.68 -11.50
N TRP A 195 -13.41 8.90 -11.74
CA TRP A 195 -13.25 9.47 -13.09
C TRP A 195 -12.20 8.75 -13.95
N ALA A 196 -11.16 8.16 -13.34
CA ALA A 196 -10.15 7.40 -14.08
C ALA A 196 -10.71 6.12 -14.71
N GLY A 197 -11.78 5.55 -14.12
CA GLY A 197 -12.49 4.41 -14.65
C GLY A 197 -13.77 4.77 -15.41
N ALA A 198 -14.07 6.06 -15.60
CA ALA A 198 -15.37 6.51 -16.07
C ALA A 198 -15.75 5.95 -17.45
N VAL A 199 -17.04 5.72 -17.62
CA VAL A 199 -17.67 5.32 -18.88
C VAL A 199 -18.80 6.30 -19.15
N ASP A 200 -18.84 6.87 -20.36
CA ASP A 200 -19.87 7.81 -20.80
C ASP A 200 -20.12 8.97 -19.83
N GLY A 201 -19.03 9.50 -19.23
CA GLY A 201 -19.10 10.63 -18.29
C GLY A 201 -19.63 10.25 -16.89
N VAL A 202 -19.72 8.97 -16.57
CA VAL A 202 -20.15 8.48 -15.25
C VAL A 202 -18.98 7.81 -14.54
N GLU A 203 -18.73 8.22 -13.29
CA GLU A 203 -17.70 7.62 -12.45
C GLU A 203 -17.90 6.11 -12.25
N ALA A 204 -16.80 5.36 -12.32
CA ALA A 204 -16.84 3.93 -12.07
C ALA A 204 -16.73 3.58 -10.57
N PRO A 205 -17.30 2.46 -10.13
CA PRO A 205 -17.16 2.01 -8.74
C PRO A 205 -15.74 1.56 -8.40
N TRP A 206 -15.31 1.78 -7.15
CA TRP A 206 -14.04 1.27 -6.60
C TRP A 206 -14.16 -0.18 -6.12
N ASP A 207 -14.38 -1.11 -7.06
CA ASP A 207 -14.78 -2.50 -6.80
C ASP A 207 -13.76 -3.58 -7.18
N SER A 208 -12.70 -3.24 -7.92
CA SER A 208 -11.87 -4.21 -8.66
C SER A 208 -10.35 -3.98 -8.54
N ASP A 209 -9.91 -2.92 -7.86
CA ASP A 209 -8.51 -2.58 -7.56
C ASP A 209 -7.96 -3.41 -6.38
N PHE A 210 -7.96 -4.72 -6.56
CA PHE A 210 -7.68 -5.69 -5.48
C PHE A 210 -6.23 -5.66 -4.99
N CYS A 211 -5.27 -5.38 -5.87
CA CYS A 211 -3.84 -5.47 -5.56
C CYS A 211 -3.44 -4.56 -4.41
N GLN A 212 -3.97 -3.34 -4.38
CA GLN A 212 -3.62 -2.34 -3.39
C GLN A 212 -4.10 -2.73 -1.99
N THR A 213 -5.33 -3.27 -1.89
CA THR A 213 -5.82 -3.81 -0.62
C THR A 213 -5.09 -5.10 -0.24
N GLY A 214 -4.78 -5.94 -1.24
CA GLY A 214 -4.04 -7.18 -1.07
C GLY A 214 -2.67 -6.97 -0.43
N SER A 215 -1.84 -6.07 -0.96
CA SER A 215 -0.53 -5.76 -0.39
C SER A 215 -0.63 -5.24 1.04
N LEU A 216 -1.59 -4.35 1.35
CA LEU A 216 -1.82 -3.84 2.69
C LEU A 216 -2.25 -4.91 3.70
N GLN A 217 -3.16 -5.81 3.31
CA GLN A 217 -3.54 -6.94 4.17
C GLN A 217 -2.37 -7.91 4.34
N HIS A 218 -1.56 -8.11 3.31
CA HIS A 218 -0.39 -8.99 3.38
C HIS A 218 0.67 -8.43 4.32
N ALA A 219 0.99 -7.15 4.20
CA ALA A 219 1.87 -6.43 5.10
C ALA A 219 1.39 -6.54 6.55
N ARG A 220 0.13 -6.20 6.78
CA ARG A 220 -0.52 -6.27 8.10
C ARG A 220 -0.42 -7.66 8.71
N GLN A 221 -0.82 -8.70 7.99
CA GLN A 221 -1.00 -10.03 8.56
C GLN A 221 0.31 -10.81 8.67
N ARG A 222 1.20 -10.67 7.68
CA ARG A 222 2.42 -11.47 7.59
C ARG A 222 3.63 -10.80 8.23
N PHE A 223 3.74 -9.48 8.19
CA PHE A 223 5.00 -8.79 8.55
C PHE A 223 4.86 -7.77 9.67
N LEU A 224 3.74 -7.06 9.78
CA LEU A 224 3.69 -5.83 10.55
C LEU A 224 2.94 -5.93 11.89
N GLN A 225 2.48 -7.12 12.28
CA GLN A 225 1.74 -7.29 13.55
C GLN A 225 2.54 -6.93 14.79
N ARG A 226 3.86 -7.09 14.71
CA ARG A 226 4.80 -6.84 15.82
C ARG A 226 5.59 -5.55 15.65
N ALA A 227 5.36 -4.80 14.57
CA ALA A 227 5.96 -3.49 14.39
C ALA A 227 5.57 -2.56 15.55
N ARG A 228 6.47 -1.69 15.98
CA ARG A 228 6.15 -0.66 16.99
C ARG A 228 5.11 0.31 16.44
N SER A 229 5.32 0.75 15.21
CA SER A 229 4.40 1.60 14.48
C SER A 229 4.62 1.49 12.98
N VAL A 230 3.59 1.80 12.20
CA VAL A 230 3.56 1.67 10.75
C VAL A 230 2.92 2.92 10.16
N LEU A 231 3.64 3.56 9.25
CA LEU A 231 3.16 4.70 8.49
C LEU A 231 2.86 4.27 7.06
N ASN A 232 1.62 4.45 6.62
CA ASN A 232 1.21 4.17 5.24
C ASN A 232 1.08 5.48 4.46
N VAL A 233 2.08 5.73 3.61
CA VAL A 233 2.21 6.92 2.75
C VAL A 233 2.86 6.52 1.43
N ASP A 234 2.51 7.25 0.36
CA ASP A 234 3.08 7.03 -0.97
C ASP A 234 4.45 7.73 -1.09
N ILE A 235 5.25 7.35 -2.10
CA ILE A 235 6.61 7.90 -2.30
C ILE A 235 6.59 9.41 -2.54
N ASP A 236 5.48 9.93 -3.06
CA ASP A 236 5.21 11.33 -3.33
C ASP A 236 4.52 12.05 -2.17
N GLU A 237 4.54 11.49 -0.96
CA GLU A 237 3.89 12.06 0.22
C GLU A 237 4.87 12.22 1.40
N LEU A 238 5.08 13.45 1.86
CA LEU A 238 5.93 13.77 3.01
C LEU A 238 5.10 14.38 4.16
N VAL A 239 5.08 13.73 5.32
CA VAL A 239 4.32 14.21 6.49
C VAL A 239 5.02 15.40 7.14
N ILE A 240 4.26 16.45 7.44
CA ILE A 240 4.68 17.60 8.23
C ILE A 240 3.82 17.64 9.50
N GLY A 241 4.47 17.87 10.64
CA GLY A 241 3.81 18.01 11.93
C GLY A 241 4.75 18.59 12.98
N PRO A 242 4.23 18.92 14.17
CA PRO A 242 5.01 19.55 15.25
C PRO A 242 5.97 18.59 15.95
N GLU A 243 5.84 17.28 15.70
CA GLU A 243 6.66 16.22 16.30
C GLU A 243 6.72 14.99 15.38
N PRO A 244 7.60 14.01 15.62
CA PRO A 244 7.64 12.77 14.85
C PRO A 244 6.32 11.96 14.84
N ILE A 245 5.75 11.66 13.67
CA ILE A 245 4.44 11.00 13.53
C ILE A 245 4.36 9.61 14.20
N PHE A 246 5.45 8.84 14.12
CA PHE A 246 5.53 7.53 14.79
C PHE A 246 5.43 7.68 16.31
N ALA A 247 6.24 8.57 16.90
CA ALA A 247 6.23 8.83 18.34
C ALA A 247 4.87 9.39 18.80
N ALA A 248 4.26 10.28 18.02
CA ALA A 248 2.92 10.80 18.30
C ALA A 248 1.87 9.68 18.32
N THR A 249 1.91 8.77 17.35
CA THR A 249 0.98 7.64 17.22
C THR A 249 1.18 6.63 18.34
N GLU A 250 2.43 6.34 18.70
CA GLU A 250 2.80 5.47 19.83
C GLU A 250 2.28 6.00 21.17
N ARG A 251 2.15 7.33 21.33
CA ARG A 251 1.60 7.97 22.53
C ARG A 251 0.09 8.29 22.43
N SER A 252 -0.51 8.23 21.23
CA SER A 252 -1.90 8.63 21.02
C SER A 252 -2.87 7.70 21.76
N ARG A 253 -4.04 8.18 22.17
CA ARG A 253 -5.00 7.34 22.92
C ARG A 253 -5.37 6.06 22.16
N ASP A 254 -5.61 6.17 20.87
CA ASP A 254 -6.13 5.06 20.04
C ASP A 254 -5.03 4.24 19.36
N GLY A 255 -3.74 4.58 19.56
CA GLY A 255 -2.64 3.95 18.82
C GLY A 255 -2.76 4.14 17.30
N PHE A 256 -3.46 5.17 16.86
CA PHE A 256 -3.76 5.45 15.46
C PHE A 256 -3.88 6.96 15.28
N ILE A 257 -3.29 7.49 14.22
CA ILE A 257 -3.43 8.87 13.78
C ILE A 257 -3.74 8.86 12.28
N LYS A 258 -4.76 9.60 11.89
CA LYS A 258 -5.14 9.83 10.50
C LYS A 258 -5.07 11.31 10.22
N PHE A 259 -4.59 11.68 9.06
CA PHE A 259 -4.27 13.06 8.72
C PHE A 259 -4.53 13.32 7.23
N GLU A 260 -4.80 14.57 6.90
CA GLU A 260 -5.11 15.02 5.53
C GLU A 260 -3.86 15.44 4.78
N GLY A 261 -4.00 15.62 3.47
CA GLY A 261 -2.93 16.06 2.59
C GLY A 261 -3.17 17.44 2.01
N GLN A 262 -2.08 18.05 1.55
CA GLN A 262 -2.06 19.28 0.79
C GLN A 262 -1.20 19.08 -0.44
N TRP A 263 -1.67 19.53 -1.60
CA TRP A 263 -0.91 19.43 -2.84
C TRP A 263 0.30 20.35 -2.84
N VAL A 264 1.41 19.83 -3.36
CA VAL A 264 2.59 20.59 -3.74
C VAL A 264 2.59 20.69 -5.27
N SER A 265 2.68 21.92 -5.75
CA SER A 265 2.66 22.24 -7.18
C SER A 265 3.85 21.62 -7.91
N ALA A 266 3.63 21.26 -9.17
CA ALA A 266 4.71 20.85 -10.06
C ALA A 266 5.49 22.06 -10.62
N ALA A 267 4.89 23.25 -10.58
CA ALA A 267 5.48 24.46 -11.09
C ALA A 267 6.61 24.96 -10.19
N THR A 268 7.70 25.35 -10.83
CA THR A 268 8.93 25.86 -10.21
C THR A 268 9.38 27.12 -10.94
N PRO A 269 10.04 28.09 -10.27
CA PRO A 269 10.54 29.29 -10.94
C PRO A 269 11.49 28.96 -12.10
N GLU A 270 12.32 27.93 -11.91
CA GLU A 270 13.21 27.38 -12.92
C GLU A 270 12.79 25.93 -13.23
N PRO A 271 12.50 25.60 -14.50
CA PRO A 271 12.06 24.25 -14.86
C PRO A 271 13.09 23.19 -14.48
N VAL A 272 12.62 22.13 -13.82
CA VAL A 272 13.45 20.97 -13.45
C VAL A 272 13.18 19.81 -14.39
N ALA A 273 14.24 19.28 -15.01
CA ALA A 273 14.13 18.12 -15.90
C ALA A 273 13.54 16.91 -15.14
N PRO A 274 12.59 16.15 -15.73
CA PRO A 274 11.97 14.99 -15.08
C PRO A 274 12.97 13.94 -14.57
N GLU A 275 14.14 13.80 -15.20
CA GLU A 275 15.20 12.88 -14.82
C GLU A 275 16.04 13.39 -13.63
N ALA A 276 16.11 14.71 -13.48
CA ALA A 276 16.81 15.39 -12.39
C ALA A 276 15.91 15.64 -11.17
N SER A 277 14.59 15.62 -11.36
CA SER A 277 13.64 15.97 -10.31
C SER A 277 13.81 15.13 -9.04
N ARG A 278 13.59 15.79 -7.90
CA ARG A 278 13.70 15.34 -6.51
C ARG A 278 12.65 16.09 -5.70
N HIS A 279 12.28 15.60 -4.52
CA HIS A 279 11.28 16.27 -3.67
C HIS A 279 11.65 17.72 -3.38
N HIS A 280 12.93 18.02 -3.11
CA HIS A 280 13.37 19.37 -2.74
C HIS A 280 13.25 20.44 -3.83
N HIS A 281 13.09 20.04 -5.08
CA HIS A 281 12.84 20.98 -6.17
C HIS A 281 11.43 21.60 -6.08
N PHE A 282 10.50 20.93 -5.39
CA PHE A 282 9.10 21.32 -5.34
C PHE A 282 8.74 21.75 -3.91
N ILE A 283 8.83 23.05 -3.66
CA ILE A 283 8.53 23.64 -2.34
C ILE A 283 7.37 24.64 -2.40
N HIS A 284 6.64 24.69 -3.51
CA HIS A 284 5.56 25.65 -3.70
C HIS A 284 4.19 24.99 -3.54
N ARG A 285 3.28 25.71 -2.89
CA ARG A 285 1.85 25.38 -2.85
C ARG A 285 1.04 26.45 -3.57
N ASP A 286 -0.04 26.03 -4.20
CA ASP A 286 -0.98 26.93 -4.86
C ASP A 286 -2.03 27.43 -3.85
N LEU A 287 -2.14 28.75 -3.69
CA LEU A 287 -3.11 29.38 -2.80
C LEU A 287 -4.56 29.21 -3.26
N ALA A 288 -4.79 28.96 -4.55
CA ALA A 288 -6.10 28.69 -5.12
C ALA A 288 -6.43 27.20 -5.17
N GLU A 289 -5.53 26.33 -4.69
CA GLU A 289 -5.77 24.89 -4.63
C GLU A 289 -7.01 24.58 -3.79
N SER A 290 -7.96 23.89 -4.41
CA SER A 290 -9.19 23.43 -3.76
C SER A 290 -9.34 21.90 -3.77
N ASP A 291 -8.46 21.19 -4.48
CA ASP A 291 -8.52 19.74 -4.56
C ASP A 291 -8.13 19.11 -3.21
N GLY A 292 -9.04 18.31 -2.67
CA GLY A 292 -8.76 17.52 -1.47
C GLY A 292 -7.81 16.36 -1.76
N CYS A 293 -6.90 16.09 -0.82
CA CYS A 293 -6.13 14.85 -0.81
C CYS A 293 -6.83 13.81 0.07
N PRO A 294 -7.10 12.59 -0.43
CA PRO A 294 -7.55 11.50 0.42
C PRO A 294 -6.57 11.27 1.58
N PRO A 295 -7.05 11.08 2.82
CA PRO A 295 -6.20 11.06 4.00
C PRO A 295 -5.24 9.87 4.04
N LYS A 296 -4.20 9.98 4.85
CA LYS A 296 -3.24 8.92 5.16
C LYS A 296 -3.18 8.67 6.67
N TRP A 297 -2.47 7.63 7.08
CA TRP A 297 -2.52 7.20 8.47
C TRP A 297 -1.24 6.54 8.97
N CYS A 298 -1.06 6.61 10.27
CA CYS A 298 -0.06 5.89 11.05
C CYS A 298 -0.76 5.08 12.15
N ILE A 299 -0.30 3.86 12.40
CA ILE A 299 -0.85 2.95 13.42
C ILE A 299 0.26 2.38 14.29
N ALA A 300 -0.03 2.08 15.55
CA ALA A 300 0.80 1.31 16.47
C ALA A 300 0.12 -0.06 16.70
N PRO A 301 0.41 -1.09 15.87
CA PRO A 301 -0.34 -2.34 15.88
C PRO A 301 -0.48 -3.00 17.26
N PRO A 302 0.56 -3.09 18.11
CA PRO A 302 0.46 -3.70 19.44
C PRO A 302 -0.54 -3.02 20.38
N ARG A 303 -0.98 -1.79 20.08
CA ARG A 303 -1.88 -1.01 20.94
C ARG A 303 -3.34 -1.07 20.52
N CYS A 304 -3.63 -1.24 19.23
CA CYS A 304 -4.99 -1.12 18.74
C CYS A 304 -5.38 -2.09 17.64
N GLU A 305 -4.47 -2.92 17.12
CA GLU A 305 -4.78 -3.86 16.05
C GLU A 305 -5.86 -4.85 16.48
N SER A 306 -6.78 -5.16 15.57
CA SER A 306 -7.90 -6.05 15.81
C SER A 306 -8.22 -6.86 14.57
N ASP A 307 -8.57 -8.13 14.72
CA ASP A 307 -8.99 -9.01 13.62
C ASP A 307 -10.12 -8.41 12.76
N GLY A 308 -10.98 -7.58 13.35
CA GLY A 308 -12.06 -6.88 12.67
C GLY A 308 -11.62 -5.69 11.80
N TYR A 309 -10.36 -5.27 11.90
CA TYR A 309 -9.86 -4.15 11.11
C TYR A 309 -9.54 -4.56 9.67
N THR A 310 -9.59 -3.60 8.75
CA THR A 310 -9.08 -3.76 7.37
C THR A 310 -8.28 -2.52 7.02
N TRP A 311 -6.97 -2.70 6.86
CA TRP A 311 -6.07 -1.69 6.31
C TRP A 311 -6.41 -1.44 4.83
N SER A 312 -6.72 -0.18 4.53
CA SER A 312 -6.94 0.38 3.20
C SER A 312 -6.04 1.61 3.06
N VAL A 313 -5.79 2.03 1.83
CA VAL A 313 -4.92 3.16 1.46
C VAL A 313 -5.19 4.39 2.33
N HIS A 314 -6.47 4.71 2.54
CA HIS A 314 -6.89 5.94 3.22
C HIS A 314 -7.61 5.67 4.54
N ASN A 315 -7.84 4.39 4.88
CA ASN A 315 -8.74 4.03 5.98
C ASN A 315 -8.26 2.80 6.74
N LEU A 316 -8.52 2.81 8.04
CA LEU A 316 -8.54 1.63 8.88
C LEU A 316 -10.01 1.24 9.13
N PHE A 317 -10.62 0.49 8.21
CA PHE A 317 -12.03 0.10 8.37
C PHE A 317 -12.22 -0.74 9.63
N GLY A 318 -13.34 -0.54 10.33
CA GLY A 318 -13.62 -1.18 11.61
C GLY A 318 -13.08 -0.43 12.83
N ALA A 319 -12.08 0.44 12.68
CA ALA A 319 -11.59 1.27 13.77
C ALA A 319 -12.45 2.52 13.96
N ARG A 320 -12.92 2.77 15.19
CA ARG A 320 -13.67 4.00 15.53
C ARG A 320 -12.83 5.26 15.32
N ALA A 321 -11.53 5.17 15.61
CA ALA A 321 -10.57 6.26 15.44
C ALA A 321 -10.42 6.72 13.99
N ASN A 322 -10.77 5.87 13.01
CA ASN A 322 -10.73 6.19 11.57
C ASN A 322 -11.64 7.37 11.17
N ARG A 323 -12.59 7.76 12.03
CA ARG A 323 -13.50 8.90 11.81
C ARG A 323 -12.88 10.26 12.20
N ARG A 324 -11.71 10.26 12.85
CA ARG A 324 -11.05 11.48 13.31
C ARG A 324 -9.83 11.77 12.43
N ILE A 325 -9.74 13.00 11.96
CA ILE A 325 -8.54 13.56 11.35
C ILE A 325 -7.82 14.38 12.41
N ASP A 326 -6.52 14.16 12.59
CA ASP A 326 -5.68 14.96 13.47
C ASP A 326 -5.07 16.11 12.66
N PRO A 327 -5.51 17.37 12.89
CA PRO A 327 -5.09 18.51 12.10
C PRO A 327 -3.65 18.94 12.38
N ARG A 328 -3.00 18.37 13.40
CA ARG A 328 -1.59 18.68 13.72
C ARG A 328 -0.63 18.07 12.71
N PHE A 329 -1.08 17.06 11.97
CA PHE A 329 -0.30 16.42 10.92
C PHE A 329 -0.96 16.69 9.57
N THR A 330 -0.14 16.99 8.58
CA THR A 330 -0.57 17.13 7.19
C THR A 330 0.51 16.58 6.29
N PHE A 331 0.17 15.77 5.29
CA PHE A 331 1.16 15.36 4.29
C PHE A 331 1.20 16.32 3.11
N ARG A 332 2.36 16.44 2.50
CA ARG A 332 2.60 17.16 1.26
C ARG A 332 2.61 16.17 0.12
N HIS A 333 1.66 16.30 -0.78
CA HIS A 333 1.43 15.40 -1.91
C HIS A 333 1.98 16.03 -3.18
N PHE A 334 3.06 15.47 -3.70
CA PHE A 334 3.82 16.08 -4.78
C PHE A 334 3.22 15.74 -6.14
N ARG A 335 2.73 16.75 -6.88
CA ARG A 335 2.22 16.52 -8.24
C ARG A 335 3.31 16.00 -9.17
N ALA A 336 4.52 16.57 -9.09
CA ALA A 336 5.66 16.26 -9.96
C ALA A 336 6.47 14.99 -9.61
N ILE A 337 6.29 14.43 -8.41
CA ILE A 337 6.93 13.16 -8.02
C ILE A 337 5.97 12.03 -8.39
N ASN A 338 5.76 11.83 -9.68
CA ASN A 338 4.86 10.79 -10.18
C ASN A 338 5.35 10.31 -11.55
N ASN A 339 5.04 9.07 -11.88
CA ASN A 339 5.26 8.48 -13.20
C ASN A 339 3.94 8.18 -13.93
N ASN A 340 2.82 8.73 -13.45
CA ASN A 340 1.49 8.66 -14.05
C ASN A 340 0.95 7.23 -14.28
N TRP A 341 1.45 6.24 -13.53
CA TRP A 341 1.05 4.85 -13.75
C TRP A 341 -0.38 4.49 -13.30
N LYS A 342 -0.98 5.27 -12.40
CA LYS A 342 -2.38 5.09 -11.95
C LYS A 342 -3.38 6.03 -12.64
N ALA A 343 -2.97 7.27 -12.88
CA ALA A 343 -3.75 8.31 -13.52
C ALA A 343 -2.80 9.35 -14.11
N ASP A 344 -3.17 9.91 -15.27
CA ASP A 344 -2.43 10.99 -15.90
C ASP A 344 -2.63 12.28 -15.10
N ARG A 345 -1.60 12.72 -14.36
CA ARG A 345 -1.60 14.03 -13.73
C ARG A 345 -1.10 15.02 -14.78
N LYS A 346 -1.93 15.97 -15.17
CA LYS A 346 -1.49 17.09 -16.02
C LYS A 346 -0.46 17.91 -15.23
N LEU A 347 0.79 17.90 -15.69
CA LEU A 347 1.91 18.60 -15.07
C LEU A 347 2.20 19.95 -15.73
N ASP A 348 1.38 20.38 -16.68
CA ASP A 348 1.52 21.67 -17.39
C ASP A 348 1.10 22.86 -16.50
N GLU A 349 1.65 22.93 -15.29
CA GLU A 349 1.49 24.05 -14.39
C GLU A 349 2.57 25.09 -14.71
N THR A 350 2.16 26.26 -15.21
CA THR A 350 3.07 27.41 -15.37
C THR A 350 3.27 28.07 -14.01
N PHE A 351 4.50 28.46 -13.68
CA PHE A 351 4.78 29.16 -12.44
C PHE A 351 4.08 30.53 -12.42
N ALA A 352 3.21 30.74 -11.42
CA ALA A 352 2.45 31.96 -11.22
C ALA A 352 2.81 32.57 -9.87
N ALA A 353 3.68 33.59 -9.87
CA ALA A 353 4.29 34.16 -8.66
C ALA A 353 3.28 34.85 -7.70
N ASP A 354 2.12 35.24 -8.20
CA ASP A 354 1.02 35.82 -7.42
C ASP A 354 0.15 34.76 -6.70
N ARG A 355 0.32 33.49 -7.08
CA ARG A 355 -0.52 32.37 -6.61
C ARG A 355 0.27 31.27 -5.91
N LEU A 356 1.49 31.00 -6.38
CA LEU A 356 2.37 29.99 -5.83
C LEU A 356 3.24 30.61 -4.74
N VAL A 357 3.13 30.07 -3.53
CA VAL A 357 3.94 30.51 -2.38
C VAL A 357 4.79 29.37 -1.86
N VAL A 358 5.95 29.71 -1.31
CA VAL A 358 6.81 28.72 -0.64
C VAL A 358 6.07 28.12 0.56
N ASP A 359 6.08 26.79 0.65
CA ASP A 359 5.67 26.04 1.81
C ASP A 359 6.85 25.96 2.79
N GLU A 360 6.99 27.00 3.60
CA GLU A 360 8.09 27.13 4.57
C GLU A 360 8.24 25.91 5.50
N PRO A 361 7.15 25.32 6.05
CA PRO A 361 7.26 24.09 6.84
C PRO A 361 7.89 22.93 6.07
N LEU A 362 7.51 22.74 4.79
CA LEU A 362 8.07 21.71 3.94
C LEU A 362 9.55 21.98 3.63
N ALA A 363 9.88 23.21 3.22
CA ALA A 363 11.26 23.60 2.90
C ALA A 363 12.20 23.40 4.11
N ALA A 364 11.76 23.81 5.30
CA ALA A 364 12.50 23.60 6.54
C ALA A 364 12.69 22.11 6.87
N ALA A 365 11.65 21.28 6.70
CA ALA A 365 11.74 19.85 6.96
C ALA A 365 12.66 19.13 5.97
N LEU A 366 12.64 19.51 4.69
CA LEU A 366 13.56 18.98 3.67
C LEU A 366 15.01 19.37 3.99
N ALA A 367 15.26 20.62 4.38
CA ALA A 367 16.59 21.07 4.80
C ALA A 367 17.09 20.29 6.03
N GLN A 368 16.22 20.12 7.04
CA GLN A 368 16.53 19.31 8.23
C GLN A 368 16.85 17.85 7.89
N ALA A 369 16.18 17.28 6.88
CA ALA A 369 16.45 15.94 6.39
C ALA A 369 17.71 15.81 5.53
N GLY A 370 18.46 16.91 5.32
CA GLY A 370 19.61 16.94 4.42
C GLY A 370 19.23 16.74 2.95
N LEU A 371 18.00 17.10 2.57
CA LEU A 371 17.48 17.03 1.21
C LEU A 371 17.51 18.38 0.47
N GLY A 372 18.00 19.46 1.08
CA GLY A 372 18.22 20.72 0.36
C GLY A 372 19.36 20.63 -0.66
N GLU A 373 19.57 21.68 -1.46
CA GLU A 373 20.76 21.76 -2.30
C GLU A 373 22.00 21.54 -1.44
N ALA A 374 22.61 20.36 -1.57
CA ALA A 374 24.02 20.22 -1.26
C ALA A 374 24.68 21.20 -2.23
N GLY A 375 25.17 22.33 -1.71
CA GLY A 375 26.08 23.17 -2.48
C GLY A 375 27.12 22.25 -3.11
N GLY A 376 27.04 22.12 -4.43
CA GLY A 376 28.13 21.54 -5.20
C GLY A 376 29.36 22.43 -5.04
N PRO A 377 30.57 21.85 -5.16
CA PRO A 377 31.83 22.58 -5.02
C PRO A 377 31.91 23.84 -5.90
#